data_AF-A0A7T6Z182-F1
#
_entry.id   AF-A0A7T6Z182-F1
#
_cell.length_a   1.000
_cell.length_b   1.000
_cell.length_c   1.000
_cell.angle_alpha   90.00
_cell.angle_beta   90.00
_cell.angle_gamma   90.00
#
_symmetry.space_group_name_H-M   'P 1'
#
loop_
_entity.id
_entity.type
_entity.pdbx_description
1 polymer ?
#
loop_
_entity_poly.entity_id
_entity_poly.type
_entity_poly.pdbx_seq_one_letter_code
_entity_poly.pdbx_strand_id
1 'polypeptide(L)'
;MANIKKGENKFFVGDKEEDPLAEITFESEGSTKLVVDHTYVSEELRGEGVAQALVERMVSFAREEKKEIIPQCSYTKKQMDKHPEYQDVLSTQE
;
A
#
# COMPACT_ATOMS: atom_id res chain seq x y z
N MET A 1 13.88 5.84 9.19
CA MET A 1 13.54 4.75 8.26
C MET A 1 12.34 4.03 8.86
N ALA A 2 11.18 4.06 8.20
CA ALA A 2 10.03 3.30 8.68
C ALA A 2 10.38 1.80 8.61
N ASN A 3 10.26 1.09 9.74
CA ASN A 3 10.49 -0.35 9.79
C ASN A 3 9.27 -1.09 9.19
N ILE A 4 9.17 -1.06 7.86
CA ILE A 4 8.12 -1.77 7.14
C ILE A 4 8.48 -3.25 7.08
N LYS A 5 7.65 -4.08 7.70
CA LYS A 5 7.71 -5.54 7.66
C LYS A 5 6.79 -6.05 6.57
N LYS A 6 7.27 -7.04 5.80
CA LYS A 6 6.50 -7.72 4.74
C LYS A 6 5.91 -9.01 5.30
N GLY A 7 4.59 -9.13 5.25
CA GLY A 7 3.86 -10.38 5.40
C GLY A 7 3.56 -11.03 4.03
N GLU A 8 2.71 -12.06 4.05
CA GLU A 8 2.35 -12.83 2.84
C GLU A 8 1.60 -11.97 1.81
N ASN A 9 0.63 -11.20 2.29
CA ASN A 9 -0.29 -10.35 1.51
C ASN A 9 -0.58 -9.02 2.24
N LYS A 10 0.36 -8.59 3.10
CA LYS A 10 0.25 -7.34 3.86
C LYS A 10 1.61 -6.75 4.15
N PHE A 11 1.71 -5.44 4.26
CA PHE A 11 2.85 -4.75 4.85
C PHE A 11 2.40 -4.06 6.12
N PHE A 12 3.21 -4.09 7.16
CA PHE A 12 2.88 -3.44 8.42
C PHE A 12 4.09 -2.75 9.04
N VAL A 13 3.83 -1.75 9.86
CA VAL A 13 4.79 -0.94 10.60
C VAL A 13 4.39 -1.00 12.06
N GLY A 14 5.31 -1.43 12.90
CA GLY A 14 5.10 -1.54 14.34
C GLY A 14 6.03 -2.55 14.97
N ASP A 15 6.16 -2.46 16.28
CA ASP A 15 6.91 -3.42 17.08
C ASP A 15 6.26 -4.81 17.04
N LYS A 16 4.91 -4.85 17.09
CA LYS A 16 4.10 -6.07 17.11
C LYS A 16 3.22 -6.19 15.87
N GLU A 17 3.02 -7.41 15.38
CA GLU A 17 2.08 -7.70 14.29
C GLU A 17 0.62 -7.72 14.78
N GLU A 18 0.42 -7.96 16.07
CA GLU A 18 -0.90 -8.00 16.73
C GLU A 18 -1.54 -6.60 16.84
N ASP A 19 -0.68 -5.58 16.92
CA ASP A 19 -1.06 -4.18 17.08
C ASP A 19 -0.10 -3.32 16.24
N PRO A 20 -0.22 -3.40 14.90
CA PRO A 20 0.63 -2.61 14.03
C PRO A 20 0.15 -1.16 14.07
N LEU A 21 1.09 -0.24 14.18
CA LEU A 21 0.80 1.19 14.10
C LEU A 21 0.34 1.59 12.69
N ALA A 22 0.73 0.85 11.66
CA ALA A 22 0.16 0.99 10.33
C ALA A 22 0.22 -0.34 9.59
N GLU A 23 -0.78 -0.65 8.79
CA GLU A 23 -0.77 -1.81 7.91
C GLU A 23 -1.50 -1.53 6.60
N ILE A 24 -1.08 -2.22 5.55
CA ILE A 24 -1.72 -2.24 4.25
C ILE A 24 -1.86 -3.70 3.83
N THR A 25 -3.08 -4.10 3.52
CA THR A 25 -3.35 -5.44 3.01
C THR A 25 -3.59 -5.36 1.51
N PHE A 26 -3.12 -6.38 0.82
CA PHE A 26 -3.27 -6.49 -0.62
C PHE A 26 -3.40 -7.93 -1.05
N GLU A 27 -4.24 -8.19 -2.04
CA GLU A 27 -4.38 -9.52 -2.65
C GLU A 27 -3.82 -9.52 -4.06
N SER A 28 -3.29 -10.66 -4.49
CA SER A 28 -2.89 -10.82 -5.88
C SER A 28 -4.10 -11.23 -6.71
N GLU A 29 -4.50 -10.37 -7.65
CA GLU A 29 -5.60 -10.64 -8.57
C GLU A 29 -5.03 -11.04 -9.93
N GLY A 30 -5.23 -12.31 -10.28
CA GLY A 30 -4.66 -12.89 -11.48
C GLY A 30 -3.13 -12.96 -11.44
N SER A 31 -2.50 -12.75 -12.59
CA SER A 31 -1.03 -12.88 -12.72
C SER A 31 -0.29 -11.54 -12.61
N THR A 32 -0.97 -10.42 -12.81
CA THR A 32 -0.34 -9.09 -12.97
C THR A 32 -0.95 -8.01 -12.10
N LYS A 33 -1.93 -8.28 -11.23
CA LYS A 33 -2.60 -7.23 -10.45
C LYS A 33 -2.51 -7.48 -8.95
N LEU A 34 -2.49 -6.39 -8.18
CA LEU A 34 -2.43 -6.34 -6.73
C LEU A 34 -3.55 -5.45 -6.22
N VAL A 35 -4.55 -6.04 -5.59
CA VAL A 35 -5.74 -5.36 -5.09
C VAL A 35 -5.50 -4.90 -3.65
N VAL A 36 -5.46 -3.60 -3.44
CA VAL A 36 -5.36 -3.00 -2.09
C VAL A 36 -6.76 -2.86 -1.51
N ASP A 37 -7.13 -3.83 -0.67
CA ASP A 37 -8.44 -3.88 -0.01
C ASP A 37 -8.49 -2.98 1.23
N HIS A 38 -7.46 -3.04 2.10
CA HIS A 38 -7.45 -2.30 3.35
C HIS A 38 -6.14 -1.55 3.60
N THR A 39 -6.25 -0.36 4.20
CA THR A 39 -5.10 0.40 4.68
C THR A 39 -5.48 1.05 6.00
N TYR A 40 -4.79 0.63 7.06
CA TYR A 40 -4.97 1.14 8.40
C TYR A 40 -3.72 1.89 8.84
N VAL A 41 -3.91 3.04 9.48
CA VAL A 41 -2.81 3.85 10.02
C VAL A 41 -3.31 4.45 11.32
N SER A 42 -2.60 4.13 12.40
CA SER A 42 -2.84 4.68 13.72
C SER A 42 -2.68 6.19 13.70
N GLU A 43 -3.46 6.89 14.51
CA GLU A 43 -3.46 8.35 14.57
C GLU A 43 -2.11 8.92 15.01
N GLU A 44 -1.35 8.14 15.78
CA GLU A 44 0.00 8.49 16.23
C GLU A 44 0.98 8.66 15.06
N LEU A 45 0.83 7.86 14.00
CA LEU A 45 1.65 7.94 12.78
C LEU A 45 1.01 8.83 11.70
N ARG A 46 -0.18 9.38 11.98
CA ARG A 46 -0.93 10.20 11.04
C ARG A 46 -0.28 11.56 10.95
N GLY A 47 0.20 11.91 9.75
CA GLY A 47 0.99 13.12 9.52
C GLY A 47 2.49 12.89 9.51
N GLU A 48 2.97 11.70 9.86
CA GLU A 48 4.39 11.30 9.70
C GLU A 48 4.70 10.72 8.32
N GLY A 49 3.70 10.57 7.45
CA GLY A 49 3.88 10.03 6.10
C GLY A 49 4.05 8.51 6.03
N VAL A 50 3.76 7.77 7.10
CA VAL A 50 3.91 6.30 7.12
C VAL A 50 2.97 5.61 6.12
N ALA A 51 1.75 6.12 5.97
CA ALA A 51 0.80 5.65 4.97
C ALA A 51 1.38 5.74 3.56
N GLN A 52 2.01 6.88 3.25
CA GLN A 52 2.66 7.13 1.97
C GLN A 52 3.85 6.18 1.79
N ALA A 53 4.68 5.99 2.81
CA ALA A 53 5.80 5.05 2.75
C ALA A 53 5.36 3.60 2.49
N LEU A 54 4.23 3.17 3.07
CA LEU A 54 3.64 1.86 2.81
C LEU A 54 3.17 1.72 1.35
N VAL A 55 2.43 2.72 0.85
CA VAL A 55 1.97 2.76 -0.54
C VAL A 55 3.16 2.79 -1.49
N GLU A 56 4.17 3.62 -1.24
CA GLU A 56 5.38 3.74 -2.05
C GLU A 56 6.19 2.43 -2.08
N ARG A 57 6.28 1.74 -0.93
CA ARG A 57 6.91 0.42 -0.86
C ARG A 57 6.16 -0.60 -1.70
N MET A 58 4.83 -0.56 -1.64
CA MET A 58 3.97 -1.43 -2.44
C MET A 58 4.04 -1.11 -3.93
N VAL A 59 4.03 0.17 -4.30
CA VAL A 59 4.23 0.67 -5.66
C VAL A 59 5.57 0.21 -6.21
N SER A 60 6.64 0.34 -5.45
CA SER A 60 7.97 -0.12 -5.86
C SER A 60 8.01 -1.64 -6.07
N PHE A 61 7.35 -2.40 -5.18
CA PHE A 61 7.23 -3.85 -5.33
C PHE A 61 6.43 -4.22 -6.58
N ALA A 62 5.30 -3.56 -6.82
CA ALA A 62 4.49 -3.76 -8.01
C ALA A 62 5.30 -3.41 -9.28
N ARG A 63 6.02 -2.30 -9.28
CA ARG A 63 6.85 -1.86 -10.41
C ARG A 63 7.98 -2.85 -10.74
N GLU A 64 8.66 -3.37 -9.71
CA GLU A 64 9.72 -4.36 -9.84
C GLU A 64 9.18 -5.69 -10.40
N GLU A 65 8.01 -6.11 -9.93
CA GLU A 65 7.32 -7.32 -10.39
C GLU A 65 6.53 -7.12 -11.70
N LYS A 66 6.52 -5.91 -12.27
CA LYS A 66 5.66 -5.50 -13.40
C LYS A 66 4.17 -5.81 -13.19
N LYS A 67 3.71 -5.55 -11.96
CA LYS A 67 2.31 -5.68 -11.54
C LYS A 67 1.66 -4.31 -11.41
N GLU A 68 0.35 -4.29 -11.58
CA GLU A 68 -0.51 -3.14 -11.39
C GLU A 68 -1.16 -3.18 -10.00
N ILE A 69 -1.48 -2.01 -9.45
CA ILE A 69 -2.14 -1.84 -8.16
C ILE A 69 -3.57 -1.39 -8.41
N ILE A 70 -4.54 -2.11 -7.86
CA ILE A 70 -5.95 -1.75 -7.86
C ILE A 70 -6.30 -1.17 -6.48
N PRO A 71 -6.50 0.15 -6.35
CA PRO A 71 -6.92 0.76 -5.10
C PRO A 71 -8.43 0.56 -4.88
N GLN A 72 -8.82 -0.51 -4.17
CA GLN A 72 -10.22 -0.72 -3.75
C GLN A 72 -10.59 0.21 -2.58
N CYS A 73 -9.65 0.44 -1.65
CA CYS A 73 -9.88 1.38 -0.55
C CYS A 73 -9.93 2.84 -1.04
N SER A 74 -10.93 3.60 -0.56
CA SER A 74 -11.08 5.02 -0.88
C SER A 74 -9.86 5.86 -0.48
N TYR A 75 -9.16 5.45 0.58
CA TYR A 75 -7.94 6.12 1.06
C TYR A 75 -6.81 6.00 0.03
N THR A 76 -6.52 4.77 -0.40
CA THR A 76 -5.47 4.48 -1.39
C THR A 76 -5.75 5.19 -2.69
N LYS A 77 -7.01 5.18 -3.16
CA LYS A 77 -7.42 5.92 -4.36
C LYS A 77 -7.10 7.42 -4.23
N LYS A 78 -7.39 8.02 -3.07
CA LYS A 78 -7.10 9.43 -2.81
C LYS A 78 -5.60 9.73 -2.70
N GLN A 79 -4.80 8.78 -2.21
CA GLN A 79 -3.34 8.92 -2.22
C GLN A 79 -2.78 8.83 -3.64
N MET A 80 -3.24 7.86 -4.45
CA MET A 80 -2.79 7.71 -5.83
C MET A 80 -3.23 8.89 -6.71
N ASP A 81 -4.39 9.48 -6.46
CA ASP A 81 -4.83 10.71 -7.14
C ASP A 81 -3.93 11.91 -6.80
N LYS A 82 -3.50 12.02 -5.53
CA LYS A 82 -2.57 13.07 -5.08
C LYS A 82 -1.14 12.88 -5.59
N HIS A 83 -0.75 11.64 -5.90
CA HIS A 83 0.60 11.26 -6.28
C HIS A 83 0.62 10.72 -7.71
N PRO A 84 0.79 11.61 -8.72
CA PRO A 84 0.78 11.22 -10.13
C PRO A 84 1.91 10.23 -10.47
N GLU A 85 2.98 10.21 -9.68
CA GLU A 85 4.08 9.25 -9.79
C GLU A 85 3.64 7.78 -9.62
N TYR A 86 2.55 7.51 -8.88
CA TYR A 86 2.01 6.17 -8.68
C TYR A 86 1.12 5.70 -9.83
N GLN A 87 0.78 6.60 -10.77
CA GLN A 87 -0.09 6.26 -11.91
C GLN A 87 0.55 5.26 -12.87
N ASP A 88 1.88 5.14 -12.86
CA ASP A 88 2.61 4.16 -13.69
C ASP A 88 2.28 2.71 -13.33
N VAL A 89 1.98 2.44 -12.05
CA VAL A 89 1.55 1.12 -11.58
C VAL A 89 0.06 1.09 -11.26
N LEU A 90 -0.69 2.17 -11.46
CA LEU A 90 -2.11 2.21 -11.15
C LEU A 90 -2.87 1.41 -12.21
N SER A 91 -3.62 0.39 -11.79
CA SER A 91 -4.51 -0.30 -12.71
C SER A 91 -5.70 0.60 -13.01
N THR A 92 -5.83 1.01 -14.27
CA THR A 92 -7.05 1.64 -14.77
C THR A 92 -8.08 0.53 -14.96
N GLN A 93 -9.06 0.44 -14.06
CA GLN A 93 -10.29 -0.29 -14.35
C GLN A 93 -11.09 0.57 -15.35
N GLU A 94 -11.03 0.22 -16.64
CA GLU A 94 -11.96 0.71 -17.67
C GLU A 94 -13.34 0.07 -17.54
#